data_AF-A0A920U148-F1
#
_entry.id   AF-A0A920U148-F1
#
_cell.length_a   1.000
_cell.length_b   1.000
_cell.length_c   1.000
_cell.angle_alpha   90.00
_cell.angle_beta   90.00
_cell.angle_gamma   90.00
#
_symmetry.space_group_name_H-M   'P 1'
#
loop_
_entity.id
_entity.type
_entity.pdbx_description
1 polymer ?
#
loop_
_entity_poly.entity_id
_entity_poly.type
_entity_poly.pdbx_seq_one_letter_code
_entity_poly.pdbx_strand_id
1 'polypeptide(L)'
;MLIDEWKSKCRTIVCPNHSWSYSLTGRLLARPHFFGGDKHDVSPVQCQKSDLIEIRCESWNDWVFVNLDGSAGDFSDHIEPLVNKLDGYDLNALNFGAELEFDIHANWKLAIENFIEPYHVFSCHPWLNSFVSMAERSPPTFEDHILSCGYEFKKADPGPPGRGYHTFRTYRVTRKGVETGMYCFPILHLKFFQTSSLSLLRTKRPVWCKETIGLYFIGEGASSDQYTNARNVVINNWHDLNNEDVGILERMQAGRLSDGFDGGVLSPYWDPVQQHFARLIFESVTSVSEL
;
A
#
# COMPACT_ATOMS: atom_id res chain seq x y z
N MET A 1 -18.09 15.33 -9.12
CA MET A 1 -16.75 14.78 -9.43
C MET A 1 -16.37 15.26 -10.82
N LEU A 2 -15.15 15.79 -11.03
CA LEU A 2 -14.71 16.31 -12.34
C LEU A 2 -14.16 15.22 -13.27
N ILE A 3 -13.59 14.17 -12.67
CA ILE A 3 -13.02 13.01 -13.36
C ILE A 3 -13.47 11.78 -12.58
N ASP A 4 -14.16 10.86 -13.24
CA ASP A 4 -14.79 9.66 -12.67
C ASP A 4 -14.11 8.35 -13.08
N GLU A 5 -13.23 8.40 -14.09
CA GLU A 5 -12.44 7.28 -14.59
C GLU A 5 -10.99 7.72 -14.88
N TRP A 6 -10.08 6.75 -14.92
CA TRP A 6 -8.68 7.00 -15.29
C TRP A 6 -8.57 7.54 -16.72
N LYS A 7 -7.79 8.60 -16.92
CA LYS A 7 -7.52 9.19 -18.25
C LYS A 7 -6.04 9.51 -18.41
N SER A 8 -5.52 9.28 -19.61
CA SER A 8 -4.15 9.62 -20.01
C SER A 8 -4.16 10.51 -21.25
N LYS A 9 -3.05 11.22 -21.51
CA LYS A 9 -2.91 12.17 -22.64
C LYS A 9 -3.96 13.28 -22.66
N CYS A 10 -4.51 13.61 -21.48
CA CYS A 10 -5.41 14.74 -21.30
C CYS A 10 -4.70 16.06 -21.60
N ARG A 11 -5.44 17.06 -22.08
CA ARG A 11 -4.95 18.44 -22.24
C ARG A 11 -5.54 19.39 -21.21
N THR A 12 -6.76 19.12 -20.79
CA THR A 12 -7.55 19.93 -19.84
C THR A 12 -8.48 19.03 -19.04
N ILE A 13 -8.89 19.51 -17.87
CA ILE A 13 -9.94 18.91 -17.05
C ILE A 13 -11.24 19.68 -17.33
N VAL A 14 -12.34 19.00 -17.61
CA VAL A 14 -13.61 19.66 -17.96
C VAL A 14 -14.72 19.19 -17.04
N CYS A 15 -15.36 20.15 -16.36
CA CYS A 15 -16.50 19.88 -15.49
C CYS A 15 -17.70 19.40 -16.32
N PRO A 16 -18.31 18.23 -16.01
CA PRO A 16 -19.41 17.69 -16.79
C PRO A 16 -20.72 18.50 -16.65
N ASN A 17 -20.85 19.34 -15.62
CA ASN A 17 -22.09 20.07 -15.34
C ASN A 17 -22.26 21.30 -16.25
N HIS A 18 -21.22 22.14 -16.34
CA HIS A 18 -21.28 23.42 -17.06
C HIS A 18 -20.08 23.65 -17.96
N SER A 19 -19.29 22.61 -18.23
CA SER A 19 -18.12 22.67 -19.12
C SER A 19 -17.08 23.72 -18.74
N TRP A 20 -16.95 24.04 -17.44
CA TRP A 20 -15.80 24.80 -16.96
C TRP A 20 -14.55 23.97 -17.21
N SER A 21 -13.57 24.57 -17.88
CA SER A 21 -12.32 23.89 -18.23
C SER A 21 -11.17 24.42 -17.40
N TYR A 22 -10.32 23.51 -16.96
CA TYR A 22 -9.12 23.78 -16.16
C TYR A 22 -7.89 23.20 -16.86
N SER A 23 -6.73 23.80 -16.65
CA SER A 23 -5.45 23.20 -17.02
C SER A 23 -5.18 21.94 -16.18
N LEU A 24 -4.18 21.17 -16.57
CA LEU A 24 -3.72 20.04 -15.74
C LEU A 24 -3.04 20.49 -14.43
N THR A 25 -2.70 21.78 -14.31
CA THR A 25 -2.21 22.41 -13.07
C THR A 25 -3.35 23.00 -12.23
N GLY A 26 -4.61 22.71 -12.58
CA GLY A 26 -5.78 23.19 -11.84
C GLY A 26 -6.24 24.62 -12.13
N ARG A 27 -5.53 25.36 -12.99
CA ARG A 27 -5.90 26.75 -13.31
C ARG A 27 -7.17 26.79 -14.16
N LEU A 28 -8.13 27.65 -13.79
CA LEU A 28 -9.33 27.90 -14.59
C LEU A 28 -8.95 28.52 -15.95
N LEU A 29 -9.43 27.90 -17.03
CA LEU A 29 -9.18 28.33 -18.41
C LEU A 29 -10.39 28.99 -19.06
N ALA A 30 -11.60 28.44 -18.85
CA ALA A 30 -12.80 28.99 -19.48
C ALA A 30 -14.08 28.61 -18.73
N ARG A 31 -15.10 29.47 -18.86
CA ARG A 31 -16.45 29.29 -18.30
C ARG A 31 -17.49 29.65 -19.36
N PRO A 32 -18.12 28.66 -20.02
CA PRO A 32 -19.16 28.91 -20.99
C PRO A 32 -20.36 29.64 -20.36
N HIS A 33 -20.96 30.57 -21.11
CA HIS A 33 -22.16 31.33 -20.71
C HIS A 33 -22.08 32.10 -19.38
N PHE A 34 -20.88 32.31 -18.84
CA PHE A 34 -20.69 32.85 -17.49
C PHE A 34 -21.24 34.27 -17.31
N PHE A 35 -21.21 35.08 -18.36
CA PHE A 35 -21.75 36.45 -18.36
C PHE A 35 -23.13 36.55 -19.06
N GLY A 36 -23.79 35.42 -19.30
CA GLY A 36 -25.07 35.29 -20.01
C GLY A 36 -25.02 34.33 -21.21
N GLY A 37 -26.19 34.05 -21.82
CA GLY A 37 -26.30 33.23 -23.04
C GLY A 37 -25.35 33.73 -24.14
N ASP A 38 -24.61 32.81 -24.77
CA ASP A 38 -23.52 33.05 -25.74
C ASP A 38 -22.42 34.04 -25.34
N LYS A 39 -22.28 34.36 -24.04
CA LYS A 39 -21.21 35.21 -23.50
C LYS A 39 -20.23 34.37 -22.69
N HIS A 40 -19.27 33.78 -23.40
CA HIS A 40 -18.25 32.91 -22.83
C HIS A 40 -17.12 33.72 -22.18
N ASP A 41 -16.66 33.28 -21.02
CA ASP A 41 -15.42 33.75 -20.44
C ASP A 41 -14.28 32.81 -20.85
N VAL A 42 -13.47 33.23 -21.81
CA VAL A 42 -12.35 32.43 -22.37
C VAL A 42 -10.99 32.87 -21.86
N SER A 43 -10.95 33.91 -21.02
CA SER A 43 -9.74 34.42 -20.39
C SER A 43 -10.07 34.94 -18.99
N PRO A 44 -10.52 34.05 -18.08
CA PRO A 44 -10.88 34.43 -16.72
C PRO A 44 -9.70 35.13 -16.04
N VAL A 45 -10.00 36.24 -15.37
CA VAL A 45 -9.01 36.92 -14.52
C VAL A 45 -8.51 35.91 -13.49
N GLN A 46 -7.19 35.81 -13.35
CA GLN A 46 -6.58 34.88 -12.41
C GLN A 46 -7.06 35.19 -11.00
N CYS A 47 -7.74 34.22 -10.41
CA CYS A 47 -8.26 34.28 -9.06
C CYS A 47 -8.13 32.89 -8.44
N GLN A 48 -7.27 32.75 -7.43
CA GLN A 48 -7.02 31.47 -6.75
C GLN A 48 -8.31 30.80 -6.23
N LYS A 49 -9.36 31.58 -5.92
CA LYS A 49 -10.64 31.06 -5.45
C LYS A 49 -11.45 30.30 -6.51
N SER A 50 -11.11 30.44 -7.79
CA SER A 50 -11.81 29.78 -8.90
C SER A 50 -11.00 28.65 -9.54
N ASP A 51 -9.73 28.49 -9.14
CA ASP A 51 -8.88 27.38 -9.54
C ASP A 51 -9.24 26.13 -8.74
N LEU A 52 -8.76 24.97 -9.19
CA LEU A 52 -8.84 23.75 -8.38
C LEU A 52 -7.95 23.90 -7.14
N ILE A 53 -8.40 23.32 -6.03
CA ILE A 53 -7.61 23.27 -4.80
C ILE A 53 -6.38 22.40 -5.07
N GLU A 54 -5.20 23.01 -4.93
CA GLU A 54 -3.93 22.30 -5.01
C GLU A 54 -3.72 21.47 -3.75
N ILE A 55 -3.24 20.25 -3.92
CA ILE A 55 -2.91 19.35 -2.82
C ILE A 55 -1.44 18.95 -2.98
N ARG A 56 -0.65 19.12 -1.92
CA ARG A 56 0.77 18.74 -1.93
C ARG A 56 0.86 17.23 -2.18
N CYS A 57 1.65 16.85 -3.18
CA CYS A 57 1.87 15.46 -3.52
C CYS A 57 3.33 15.24 -3.93
N GLU A 58 3.79 14.00 -3.74
CA GLU A 58 5.15 13.58 -4.05
C GLU A 58 5.09 12.21 -4.72
N SER A 59 5.98 11.99 -5.68
CA SER A 59 6.12 10.71 -6.37
C SER A 59 7.36 9.98 -5.90
N TRP A 60 7.22 8.71 -5.53
CA TRP A 60 8.33 7.82 -5.21
C TRP A 60 8.12 6.47 -5.89
N ASN A 61 8.99 6.15 -6.84
CA ASN A 61 8.78 5.06 -7.81
C ASN A 61 7.39 5.20 -8.48
N ASP A 62 6.56 4.15 -8.47
CA ASP A 62 5.22 4.14 -9.07
C ASP A 62 4.12 4.63 -8.11
N TRP A 63 4.46 5.09 -6.90
CA TRP A 63 3.50 5.56 -5.90
C TRP A 63 3.43 7.08 -5.82
N VAL A 64 2.20 7.60 -5.70
CA VAL A 64 1.92 9.01 -5.44
C VAL A 64 1.39 9.15 -4.02
N PHE A 65 2.11 9.92 -3.21
CA PHE A 65 1.74 10.26 -1.84
C PHE A 65 1.08 11.62 -1.82
N VAL A 66 0.00 11.75 -1.06
CA VAL A 66 -0.81 12.96 -1.00
C VAL A 66 -0.88 13.43 0.44
N ASN A 67 -0.52 14.68 0.66
CA ASN A 67 -0.64 15.36 1.95
C ASN A 67 -1.86 16.29 1.93
N LEU A 68 -2.97 15.81 2.49
CA LEU A 68 -4.26 16.49 2.42
C LEU A 68 -4.35 17.77 3.26
N ASP A 69 -3.66 17.84 4.40
CA ASP A 69 -3.68 19.03 5.27
C ASP A 69 -2.56 20.03 4.93
N GLY A 70 -1.55 19.59 4.17
CA GLY A 70 -0.42 20.43 3.74
C GLY A 70 0.63 20.70 4.81
N SER A 71 0.49 20.11 6.01
CA SER A 71 1.32 20.39 7.18
C SER A 71 2.47 19.40 7.40
N ALA A 72 2.46 18.25 6.74
CA ALA A 72 3.57 17.29 6.80
C ALA A 72 4.92 17.95 6.40
N GLY A 73 5.99 17.46 7.04
CA GLY A 73 7.37 17.84 6.69
C GLY A 73 7.79 17.37 5.30
N ASP A 74 9.09 17.38 5.03
CA ASP A 74 9.61 16.95 3.73
C ASP A 74 9.48 15.44 3.55
N PHE A 75 9.01 15.05 2.36
CA PHE A 75 8.74 13.65 2.04
C PHE A 75 10.02 12.81 2.01
N SER A 76 11.14 13.40 1.57
CA SER A 76 12.45 12.74 1.58
C SER A 76 12.83 12.28 2.98
N ASP A 77 12.63 13.13 3.98
CA ASP A 77 13.00 12.87 5.37
C ASP A 77 12.07 11.79 5.97
N HIS A 78 10.79 11.83 5.60
CA HIS A 78 9.82 10.81 6.02
C HIS A 78 10.15 9.42 5.45
N ILE A 79 10.59 9.31 4.19
CA ILE A 79 10.84 8.02 3.56
C ILE A 79 12.27 7.52 3.75
N GLU A 80 13.22 8.38 4.17
CA GLU A 80 14.64 8.04 4.32
C GLU A 80 14.87 6.76 5.15
N PRO A 81 14.24 6.55 6.34
CA PRO A 81 14.43 5.32 7.10
C PRO A 81 14.01 4.07 6.34
N LEU A 82 12.96 4.16 5.53
CA LEU A 82 12.52 3.06 4.65
C LEU A 82 13.54 2.84 3.53
N VAL A 83 13.97 3.90 2.84
CA VAL A 83 14.95 3.83 1.76
C VAL A 83 16.25 3.18 2.23
N ASN A 84 16.73 3.52 3.43
CA ASN A 84 17.92 2.92 4.03
C ASN A 84 17.75 1.42 4.27
N LYS A 85 16.58 0.96 4.70
CA LYS A 85 16.30 -0.49 4.85
C LYS A 85 16.16 -1.21 3.50
N LEU A 86 15.80 -0.47 2.45
CA LEU A 86 15.73 -0.95 1.09
C LEU A 86 17.08 -0.91 0.36
N ASP A 87 18.18 -0.58 1.05
CA ASP A 87 19.51 -0.65 0.44
C ASP A 87 19.77 -2.04 -0.16
N GLY A 88 20.19 -2.04 -1.42
CA GLY A 88 20.39 -3.25 -2.22
C GLY A 88 19.16 -3.77 -2.97
N TYR A 89 17.96 -3.20 -2.79
CA TYR A 89 16.81 -3.45 -3.66
C TYR A 89 16.81 -2.49 -4.86
N ASP A 90 16.80 -3.03 -6.08
CA ASP A 90 16.65 -2.22 -7.29
C ASP A 90 15.17 -2.03 -7.63
N LEU A 91 14.56 -0.99 -7.03
CA LEU A 91 13.15 -0.67 -7.25
C LEU A 91 12.86 -0.23 -8.70
N ASN A 92 13.85 0.29 -9.43
CA ASN A 92 13.68 0.71 -10.83
C ASN A 92 13.51 -0.48 -11.79
N ALA A 93 13.91 -1.68 -11.36
CA ALA A 93 13.72 -2.89 -12.14
C ALA A 93 12.29 -3.45 -12.04
N LEU A 94 11.49 -2.97 -11.07
CA LEU A 94 10.12 -3.39 -10.84
C LEU A 94 9.18 -2.70 -11.82
N ASN A 95 8.25 -3.48 -12.38
CA ASN A 95 7.17 -2.99 -13.22
C ASN A 95 5.85 -3.55 -12.69
N PHE A 96 4.83 -2.71 -12.65
CA PHE A 96 3.48 -3.12 -12.28
C PHE A 96 2.95 -4.20 -13.22
N GLY A 97 2.46 -5.31 -12.66
CA GLY A 97 1.94 -6.44 -13.44
C GLY A 97 0.49 -6.81 -13.14
N ALA A 98 0.02 -6.62 -11.90
CA ALA A 98 -1.37 -6.89 -11.53
C ALA A 98 -1.78 -6.11 -10.27
N GLU A 99 -3.10 -5.99 -10.07
CA GLU A 99 -3.69 -5.48 -8.84
C GLU A 99 -4.70 -6.50 -8.33
N LEU A 100 -4.67 -6.75 -7.02
CA LEU A 100 -5.72 -7.48 -6.31
C LEU A 100 -6.46 -6.51 -5.40
N GLU A 101 -7.75 -6.76 -5.20
CA GLU A 101 -8.58 -5.94 -4.33
C GLU A 101 -9.40 -6.83 -3.39
N PHE A 102 -9.43 -6.47 -2.10
CA PHE A 102 -10.19 -7.16 -1.06
C PHE A 102 -11.06 -6.17 -0.30
N ASP A 103 -12.35 -6.46 -0.23
CA ASP A 103 -13.27 -5.75 0.64
C ASP A 103 -13.28 -6.47 1.99
N ILE A 104 -12.81 -5.79 3.04
CA ILE A 104 -12.66 -6.36 4.38
C ILE A 104 -13.60 -5.61 5.32
N HIS A 105 -14.55 -6.31 5.94
CA HIS A 105 -15.50 -5.72 6.90
C HIS A 105 -14.87 -5.57 8.29
N ALA A 106 -13.72 -4.89 8.32
CA ALA A 106 -12.93 -4.61 9.51
C ALA A 106 -12.37 -3.18 9.49
N ASN A 107 -12.00 -2.67 10.66
CA ASN A 107 -11.19 -1.46 10.75
C ASN A 107 -9.82 -1.73 10.11
N TRP A 108 -9.32 -0.77 9.33
CA TRP A 108 -8.04 -0.88 8.64
C TRP A 108 -6.85 -1.18 9.55
N LYS A 109 -6.90 -0.73 10.81
CA LYS A 109 -5.86 -1.03 11.80
C LYS A 109 -5.68 -2.53 11.98
N LEU A 110 -6.74 -3.32 11.85
CA LEU A 110 -6.67 -4.77 12.02
C LEU A 110 -5.91 -5.43 10.87
N ALA A 111 -6.10 -4.96 9.65
CA ALA A 111 -5.34 -5.44 8.50
C ALA A 111 -3.85 -5.13 8.67
N ILE A 112 -3.51 -3.93 9.17
CA ILE A 112 -2.12 -3.58 9.47
C ILE A 112 -1.57 -4.39 10.64
N GLU A 113 -2.32 -4.54 11.73
CA GLU A 113 -1.94 -5.35 12.90
C GLU A 113 -1.64 -6.80 12.52
N ASN A 114 -2.38 -7.38 11.58
CA ASN A 114 -2.16 -8.72 11.02
C ASN A 114 -0.95 -8.76 10.08
N PHE A 115 -0.74 -7.74 9.25
CA PHE A 115 0.43 -7.68 8.35
C PHE A 115 1.78 -7.60 9.08
N ILE A 116 1.84 -6.85 10.20
CA ILE A 116 3.11 -6.54 10.88
C ILE A 116 3.62 -7.63 11.84
N GLU A 117 2.92 -8.75 11.97
CA GLU A 117 3.28 -9.83 12.89
C GLU A 117 3.10 -11.23 12.27
N PRO A 118 3.93 -12.22 12.64
CA PRO A 118 3.84 -13.57 12.10
C PRO A 118 3.17 -14.58 13.06
N TYR A 119 2.67 -14.15 14.21
CA TYR A 119 2.16 -15.02 15.27
C TYR A 119 0.94 -15.82 14.84
N HIS A 120 0.05 -15.27 14.01
CA HIS A 120 -1.11 -16.01 13.50
C HIS A 120 -0.74 -17.10 12.47
N VAL A 121 0.46 -17.06 11.88
CA VAL A 121 0.85 -17.86 10.71
C VAL A 121 0.68 -19.36 10.91
N PHE A 122 1.04 -19.90 12.08
CA PHE A 122 0.94 -21.34 12.33
C PHE A 122 -0.49 -21.87 12.33
N SER A 123 -1.45 -21.01 12.66
CA SER A 123 -2.86 -21.37 12.77
C SER A 123 -3.62 -21.05 11.49
N CYS A 124 -3.26 -19.95 10.83
CA CYS A 124 -4.04 -19.37 9.75
C CYS A 124 -3.50 -19.71 8.36
N HIS A 125 -2.19 -19.92 8.23
CA HIS A 125 -1.52 -20.15 6.95
C HIS A 125 -0.71 -21.45 6.93
N PRO A 126 -1.35 -22.64 6.85
CA PRO A 126 -0.65 -23.92 6.83
C PRO A 126 0.41 -24.01 5.72
N TRP A 127 0.14 -23.45 4.54
CA TRP A 127 1.08 -23.40 3.42
C TRP A 127 2.30 -22.52 3.74
N LEU A 128 2.09 -21.31 4.26
CA LEU A 128 3.17 -20.39 4.64
C LEU A 128 4.04 -20.96 5.79
N ASN A 129 3.40 -21.56 6.79
CA ASN A 129 4.08 -22.20 7.92
C ASN A 129 4.88 -23.44 7.51
N SER A 130 4.59 -24.05 6.35
CA SER A 130 5.35 -25.19 5.83
C SER A 130 6.75 -24.83 5.32
N PHE A 131 6.98 -23.56 4.97
CA PHE A 131 8.30 -23.08 4.52
C PHE A 131 9.21 -22.72 5.69
N VAL A 132 8.66 -22.01 6.67
CA VAL A 132 9.38 -21.56 7.87
C VAL A 132 8.44 -21.67 9.06
N SER A 133 8.80 -22.57 9.98
CA SER A 133 8.03 -22.84 11.19
C SER A 133 8.13 -21.68 12.20
N MET A 134 7.20 -21.59 13.15
CA MET A 134 7.28 -20.59 14.22
C MET A 134 8.57 -20.63 15.03
N ALA A 135 9.19 -21.80 15.18
CA ALA A 135 10.45 -21.95 15.91
C ALA A 135 11.65 -21.32 15.17
N GLU A 136 11.49 -21.02 13.88
CA GLU A 136 12.53 -20.45 13.02
C GLU A 136 12.27 -18.98 12.69
N ARG A 137 11.11 -18.45 13.08
CA ARG A 137 10.72 -17.05 12.86
C ARG A 137 11.28 -16.18 13.98
N SER A 138 11.73 -14.99 13.59
CA SER A 138 12.11 -13.92 14.53
C SER A 138 10.89 -13.05 14.84
N PRO A 139 10.85 -12.41 16.02
CA PRO A 139 9.82 -11.44 16.31
C PRO A 139 9.99 -10.21 15.39
N PRO A 140 8.89 -9.53 15.04
CA PRO A 140 8.95 -8.31 14.26
C PRO A 140 9.70 -7.21 15.03
N THR A 141 10.29 -6.29 14.28
CA THR A 141 11.07 -5.16 14.82
C THR A 141 10.49 -3.84 14.34
N PHE A 142 10.93 -2.73 14.94
CA PHE A 142 10.53 -1.39 14.53
C PHE A 142 11.65 -0.39 14.79
N GLU A 143 11.66 0.67 13.99
CA GLU A 143 12.53 1.84 14.11
C GLU A 143 11.72 3.04 13.64
N ASP A 144 11.48 4.00 14.54
CA ASP A 144 10.59 5.14 14.32
C ASP A 144 9.23 4.73 13.76
N HIS A 145 8.82 5.25 12.60
CA HIS A 145 7.56 4.92 11.94
C HIS A 145 7.65 3.74 10.95
N ILE A 146 8.78 3.00 10.96
CA ILE A 146 9.00 1.81 10.13
C ILE A 146 8.89 0.54 10.97
N LEU A 147 7.89 -0.28 10.67
CA LEU A 147 7.66 -1.60 11.27
C LEU A 147 8.19 -2.66 10.31
N SER A 148 8.82 -3.72 10.80
CA SER A 148 9.46 -4.75 9.97
C SER A 148 9.12 -6.15 10.47
N CYS A 149 8.70 -7.02 9.55
CA CYS A 149 8.41 -8.42 9.79
C CYS A 149 9.00 -9.21 8.63
N GLY A 150 9.67 -10.32 8.88
CA GLY A 150 10.28 -11.10 7.82
C GLY A 150 10.86 -12.40 8.35
N TYR A 151 11.36 -13.22 7.44
CA TYR A 151 11.96 -14.50 7.80
C TYR A 151 12.90 -15.00 6.73
N GLU A 152 13.77 -15.93 7.15
CA GLU A 152 14.76 -16.54 6.27
C GLU A 152 14.32 -17.95 5.88
N PHE A 153 14.24 -18.20 4.58
CA PHE A 153 14.09 -19.52 3.99
C PHE A 153 15.39 -20.31 4.11
N LYS A 154 15.36 -21.39 4.90
CA LYS A 154 16.51 -22.31 5.00
C LYS A 154 16.75 -23.15 3.74
N LYS A 155 15.75 -23.27 2.87
CA LYS A 155 15.86 -23.87 1.53
C LYS A 155 15.32 -22.87 0.53
N ALA A 156 16.00 -22.70 -0.61
CA ALA A 156 15.46 -21.90 -1.70
C ALA A 156 14.08 -22.46 -2.07
N ASP A 157 13.09 -21.58 -2.19
CA ASP A 157 11.78 -21.96 -2.71
C ASP A 157 12.01 -22.54 -4.13
N PRO A 158 11.67 -23.83 -4.38
CA PRO A 158 11.87 -24.44 -5.69
C PRO A 158 11.04 -23.75 -6.78
N GLY A 159 10.08 -22.91 -6.37
CA GLY A 159 9.04 -22.38 -7.23
C GLY A 159 8.04 -23.46 -7.62
N PRO A 160 6.99 -23.08 -8.35
CA PRO A 160 6.03 -24.04 -8.88
C PRO A 160 6.74 -25.15 -9.68
N PRO A 161 6.30 -26.43 -9.56
CA PRO A 161 6.99 -27.57 -10.14
C PRO A 161 7.28 -27.38 -11.65
N GLY A 162 8.54 -27.54 -12.05
CA GLY A 162 8.94 -27.55 -13.47
C GLY A 162 9.25 -26.18 -14.08
N ARG A 163 9.18 -25.08 -13.33
CA ARG A 163 9.63 -23.76 -13.77
C ARG A 163 10.31 -23.06 -12.61
N GLY A 164 11.60 -23.38 -12.42
CA GLY A 164 12.43 -22.64 -11.47
C GLY A 164 12.24 -21.15 -11.74
N TYR A 165 12.11 -20.36 -10.68
CA TYR A 165 12.11 -18.91 -10.80
C TYR A 165 13.29 -18.54 -11.66
N HIS A 166 13.04 -18.01 -12.86
CA HIS A 166 14.10 -17.37 -13.61
C HIS A 166 14.50 -16.19 -12.73
N THR A 167 15.51 -16.41 -11.88
CA THR A 167 16.17 -15.36 -11.11
C THR A 167 16.51 -14.32 -12.15
N PHE A 168 15.77 -13.21 -12.14
CA PHE A 168 15.96 -12.15 -13.10
C PHE A 168 17.43 -11.77 -13.02
N ARG A 169 18.14 -11.98 -14.13
CA ARG A 169 19.62 -12.07 -14.21
C ARG A 169 20.33 -10.77 -13.77
N THR A 170 19.57 -9.73 -13.50
CA THR A 170 20.01 -8.39 -13.12
C THR A 170 19.91 -8.09 -11.62
N TYR A 171 19.29 -8.97 -10.82
CA TYR A 171 19.32 -8.78 -9.37
C TYR A 171 20.72 -9.15 -8.85
N ARG A 172 21.47 -8.17 -8.35
CA ARG A 172 22.49 -8.46 -7.32
C ARG A 172 21.70 -8.98 -6.11
N VAL A 173 21.46 -10.28 -6.07
CA VAL A 173 20.79 -10.92 -4.93
C VAL A 173 21.66 -10.78 -3.71
N THR A 174 21.50 -9.69 -2.96
CA THR A 174 22.22 -9.50 -1.71
C THR A 174 21.60 -10.32 -0.58
N ARG A 175 20.31 -10.70 -0.67
CA ARG A 175 19.62 -11.52 0.35
C ARG A 175 18.82 -12.69 -0.24
N LYS A 176 19.52 -13.68 -0.80
CA LYS A 176 18.89 -14.97 -1.19
C LYS A 176 18.26 -15.58 0.05
N GLY A 177 17.03 -16.09 -0.08
CA GLY A 177 16.41 -16.80 1.03
C GLY A 177 15.84 -15.89 2.11
N VAL A 178 15.55 -14.60 1.85
CA VAL A 178 14.92 -13.72 2.84
C VAL A 178 13.62 -13.17 2.29
N GLU A 179 12.55 -13.26 3.07
CA GLU A 179 11.35 -12.47 2.90
C GLU A 179 11.43 -11.26 3.82
N THR A 180 11.16 -10.07 3.27
CA THR A 180 11.15 -8.83 4.03
C THR A 180 9.83 -8.09 3.83
N GLY A 181 9.06 -8.00 4.91
CA GLY A 181 7.92 -7.11 5.07
C GLY A 181 8.32 -5.86 5.85
N MET A 182 7.88 -4.70 5.38
CA MET A 182 8.04 -3.41 6.02
C MET A 182 6.71 -2.68 6.00
N TYR A 183 6.43 -1.85 6.99
CA TYR A 183 5.31 -0.93 6.99
C TYR A 183 5.80 0.45 7.43
N CYS A 184 5.71 1.41 6.52
CA CYS A 184 5.93 2.82 6.74
C CYS A 184 4.59 3.47 7.07
N PHE A 185 4.40 3.79 8.34
CA PHE A 185 3.18 4.42 8.83
C PHE A 185 2.96 5.78 8.11
N PRO A 186 1.71 6.09 7.69
CA PRO A 186 0.47 5.42 8.05
C PRO A 186 -0.15 4.47 7.00
N ILE A 187 0.43 4.31 5.80
CA ILE A 187 -0.30 3.65 4.70
C ILE A 187 0.54 2.73 3.81
N LEU A 188 1.86 2.78 3.88
CA LEU A 188 2.71 2.09 2.93
C LEU A 188 3.26 0.81 3.56
N HIS A 189 2.67 -0.35 3.24
CA HIS A 189 3.37 -1.61 3.48
C HIS A 189 4.18 -2.00 2.24
N LEU A 190 5.38 -2.54 2.43
CA LEU A 190 6.16 -3.17 1.38
C LEU A 190 6.46 -4.62 1.74
N LYS A 191 6.31 -5.53 0.78
CA LYS A 191 6.68 -6.94 0.99
C LYS A 191 7.49 -7.44 -0.19
N PHE A 192 8.70 -7.91 0.08
CA PHE A 192 9.63 -8.40 -0.92
C PHE A 192 9.82 -9.89 -0.76
N PHE A 193 9.45 -10.63 -1.80
CA PHE A 193 9.79 -12.03 -2.01
C PHE A 193 10.92 -12.15 -3.03
N GLN A 194 11.46 -13.36 -3.18
CA GLN A 194 12.51 -13.66 -4.16
C GLN A 194 12.11 -13.32 -5.62
N THR A 195 10.81 -13.19 -5.91
CA THR A 195 10.27 -13.11 -7.28
C THR A 195 9.22 -12.02 -7.53
N SER A 196 8.73 -11.37 -6.48
CA SER A 196 7.73 -10.31 -6.58
C SER A 196 7.72 -9.43 -5.31
N SER A 197 7.34 -8.17 -5.47
CA SER A 197 6.86 -7.27 -4.42
C SER A 197 5.60 -6.60 -4.94
N LEU A 198 4.53 -6.30 -4.22
CA LEU A 198 4.38 -5.27 -3.20
C LEU A 198 2.88 -5.25 -2.79
N SER A 199 2.47 -4.54 -1.73
CA SER A 199 1.05 -4.32 -1.37
C SER A 199 0.77 -2.81 -1.10
N LEU A 200 -0.47 -2.31 -1.19
CA LEU A 200 -0.85 -0.93 -0.79
C LEU A 200 -2.31 -0.85 -0.25
N LEU A 201 -2.49 -0.82 1.06
CA LEU A 201 -3.82 -0.69 1.68
C LEU A 201 -4.49 0.68 1.42
N ARG A 202 -5.72 0.71 0.90
CA ARG A 202 -6.52 1.93 0.65
C ARG A 202 -7.78 1.98 1.52
N THR A 203 -7.70 2.61 2.68
CA THR A 203 -8.84 2.63 3.61
C THR A 203 -9.95 3.56 3.11
N LYS A 204 -11.22 3.16 3.29
CA LYS A 204 -12.38 4.00 2.92
C LYS A 204 -13.31 4.32 4.09
N ARG A 205 -13.38 3.53 5.18
CA ARG A 205 -14.27 3.78 6.35
C ARG A 205 -13.77 3.17 7.68
N PRO A 206 -14.32 3.55 8.86
CA PRO A 206 -13.88 3.05 10.17
C PRO A 206 -14.11 1.56 10.46
N VAL A 207 -15.04 0.88 9.79
CA VAL A 207 -15.33 -0.56 10.00
C VAL A 207 -15.40 -1.33 8.69
N TRP A 208 -14.83 -0.73 7.65
CA TRP A 208 -14.77 -1.30 6.32
C TRP A 208 -13.57 -0.68 5.59
N CYS A 209 -12.59 -1.50 5.27
CA CYS A 209 -11.43 -1.10 4.49
C CYS A 209 -11.36 -1.88 3.20
N LYS A 210 -10.82 -1.22 2.17
CA LYS A 210 -10.47 -1.87 0.92
C LYS A 210 -8.97 -2.05 0.89
N GLU A 211 -8.52 -3.29 0.83
CA GLU A 211 -7.12 -3.58 0.60
C GLU A 211 -6.86 -3.67 -0.90
N THR A 212 -5.81 -3.00 -1.35
CA THR A 212 -5.35 -3.06 -2.73
C THR A 212 -3.93 -3.61 -2.71
N ILE A 213 -3.62 -4.62 -3.50
CA ILE A 213 -2.29 -5.21 -3.56
C ILE A 213 -1.77 -5.03 -4.98
N GLY A 214 -0.84 -4.09 -5.15
CA GLY A 214 -0.16 -3.89 -6.43
C GLY A 214 1.02 -4.86 -6.56
N LEU A 215 0.90 -5.84 -7.44
CA LEU A 215 1.93 -6.83 -7.71
C LEU A 215 2.87 -6.36 -8.82
N TYR A 216 4.15 -6.23 -8.47
CA TYR A 216 5.24 -5.82 -9.34
C TYR A 216 6.16 -7.01 -9.62
N PHE A 217 6.62 -7.04 -10.86
CA PHE A 217 7.52 -8.07 -11.39
C PHE A 217 8.71 -7.40 -12.06
N ILE A 218 9.83 -8.10 -12.10
CA ILE A 218 11.05 -7.53 -12.64
C ILE A 218 11.01 -7.56 -14.18
N GLY A 219 11.36 -6.42 -14.81
CA GLY A 219 11.49 -6.30 -16.26
C GLY A 219 10.33 -6.90 -17.05
N GLU A 220 10.64 -7.75 -18.04
CA GLU A 220 9.65 -8.40 -18.90
C GLU A 220 8.71 -9.37 -18.17
N GLY A 221 9.00 -9.75 -16.92
CA GLY A 221 8.11 -10.61 -16.12
C GLY A 221 6.73 -9.99 -15.90
N ALA A 222 6.65 -8.66 -15.87
CA ALA A 222 5.41 -7.94 -15.63
C ALA A 222 4.44 -8.01 -16.82
N SER A 223 4.96 -7.96 -18.06
CA SER A 223 4.14 -7.72 -19.25
C SER A 223 4.29 -8.75 -20.37
N SER A 224 5.38 -9.52 -20.43
CA SER A 224 5.61 -10.47 -21.52
C SER A 224 4.72 -11.71 -21.40
N ASP A 225 4.17 -12.14 -22.54
CA ASP A 225 3.35 -13.35 -22.67
C ASP A 225 4.11 -14.62 -22.28
N GLN A 226 5.44 -14.62 -22.42
CA GLN A 226 6.30 -15.74 -22.03
C GLN A 226 6.13 -16.10 -20.54
N TYR A 227 5.91 -15.10 -19.70
CA TYR A 227 5.85 -15.27 -18.24
C TYR A 227 4.42 -15.35 -17.70
N THR A 228 3.39 -15.31 -18.54
CA THR A 228 1.98 -15.27 -18.11
C THR A 228 1.62 -16.38 -17.12
N ASN A 229 2.01 -17.62 -17.37
CA ASN A 229 1.71 -18.72 -16.43
C ASN A 229 2.41 -18.54 -15.08
N ALA A 230 3.68 -18.12 -15.09
CA ALA A 230 4.44 -17.92 -13.84
C ALA A 230 3.88 -16.74 -13.05
N ARG A 231 3.52 -15.64 -13.73
CA ARG A 231 2.89 -14.46 -13.15
C ARG A 231 1.54 -14.82 -12.52
N ASN A 232 0.70 -15.58 -13.22
CA ASN A 232 -0.61 -16.01 -12.71
C ASN A 232 -0.50 -16.90 -11.46
N VAL A 233 0.54 -17.77 -11.37
CA VAL A 233 0.77 -18.55 -10.14
C VAL A 233 1.05 -17.62 -8.96
N VAL A 234 1.91 -16.61 -9.13
CA VAL A 234 2.22 -15.64 -8.08
C VAL A 234 0.97 -14.85 -7.69
N ILE A 235 0.22 -14.33 -8.67
CA ILE A 235 -1.04 -13.59 -8.45
C ILE A 235 -2.03 -14.44 -7.65
N ASN A 236 -2.26 -15.70 -8.05
CA ASN A 236 -3.20 -16.58 -7.38
C ASN A 236 -2.75 -16.94 -5.96
N ASN A 237 -1.45 -17.22 -5.75
CA ASN A 237 -0.93 -17.51 -4.41
C ASN A 237 -1.13 -16.34 -3.45
N TRP A 238 -0.90 -15.10 -3.92
CA TRP A 238 -1.16 -13.90 -3.14
C TRP A 238 -2.64 -13.69 -2.87
N HIS A 239 -3.49 -13.93 -3.87
CA HIS A 239 -4.93 -13.85 -3.71
C HIS A 239 -5.44 -14.83 -2.65
N ASP A 240 -5.00 -16.08 -2.73
CA ASP A 240 -5.47 -17.13 -1.82
C ASP A 240 -4.93 -16.91 -0.40
N LEU A 241 -3.64 -16.56 -0.25
CA LEU A 241 -3.05 -16.25 1.05
C LEU A 241 -3.76 -15.09 1.74
N ASN A 242 -4.02 -13.99 1.03
CA ASN A 242 -4.69 -12.83 1.62
C ASN A 242 -6.15 -13.12 1.99
N ASN A 243 -6.83 -14.00 1.23
CA ASN A 243 -8.19 -14.43 1.56
C ASN A 243 -8.26 -15.29 2.84
N GLU A 244 -7.18 -15.96 3.23
CA GLU A 244 -7.12 -16.68 4.51
C GLU A 244 -7.28 -15.70 5.69
N ASP A 245 -6.77 -14.47 5.57
CA ASP A 245 -6.84 -13.42 6.61
C ASP A 245 -8.19 -12.72 6.69
N VAL A 246 -8.88 -12.48 5.57
CA VAL A 246 -10.11 -11.67 5.50
C VAL A 246 -11.14 -12.11 6.55
N GLY A 247 -11.46 -13.41 6.59
CA GLY A 247 -12.44 -13.94 7.53
C GLY A 247 -11.99 -13.84 9.00
N ILE A 248 -10.67 -13.86 9.26
CA ILE A 248 -10.12 -13.69 10.61
C ILE A 248 -10.26 -12.23 11.04
N LEU A 249 -9.90 -11.28 10.17
CA LEU A 249 -10.00 -9.85 10.41
C LEU A 249 -11.43 -9.43 10.73
N GLU A 250 -12.41 -9.96 9.99
CA GLU A 250 -13.83 -9.68 10.23
C GLU A 250 -14.32 -10.24 11.56
N ARG A 251 -13.87 -11.44 11.94
CA ARG A 251 -14.18 -12.01 13.27
C ARG A 251 -13.50 -11.22 14.39
N MET A 252 -12.27 -10.77 14.19
CA MET A 252 -11.57 -9.88 15.14
C MET A 252 -12.32 -8.56 15.30
N GLN A 253 -12.83 -7.99 14.20
CA GLN A 253 -13.67 -6.79 14.26
C GLN A 253 -14.97 -7.04 15.03
N ALA A 254 -15.67 -8.14 14.75
CA ALA A 254 -16.91 -8.49 15.43
C ALA A 254 -16.69 -8.69 16.94
N GLY A 255 -15.60 -9.38 17.33
CA GLY A 255 -15.24 -9.59 18.73
C GLY A 255 -14.97 -8.28 19.48
N ARG A 256 -14.29 -7.32 18.84
CA ARG A 256 -13.99 -6.00 19.42
C ARG A 256 -15.20 -5.07 19.56
N LEU A 257 -16.32 -5.40 18.92
CA LEU A 257 -17.59 -4.67 19.09
C LEU A 257 -18.43 -5.22 20.26
N SER A 258 -17.99 -6.29 20.91
CA SER A 258 -18.64 -6.83 22.10
C SER A 258 -18.43 -5.92 23.31
N ASP A 259 -19.49 -5.68 24.10
CA ASP A 259 -19.42 -4.94 25.37
C ASP A 259 -18.45 -5.59 26.38
N GLY A 260 -18.14 -6.88 26.21
CA GLY A 260 -17.19 -7.61 27.05
C GLY A 260 -15.72 -7.49 26.62
N PHE A 261 -15.42 -6.79 25.52
CA PHE A 261 -14.04 -6.59 25.08
C PHE A 261 -13.35 -5.51 25.92
N ASP A 262 -12.23 -5.88 26.55
CA ASP A 262 -11.49 -5.03 27.50
C ASP A 262 -10.11 -4.57 26.99
N GLY A 263 -9.81 -4.83 25.72
CA GLY A 263 -8.52 -4.50 25.09
C GLY A 263 -7.63 -5.72 24.80
N GLY A 264 -7.90 -6.88 25.41
CA GLY A 264 -7.13 -8.10 25.20
C GLY A 264 -5.72 -8.07 25.78
N VAL A 265 -4.94 -9.11 25.53
CA VAL A 265 -3.55 -9.26 26.02
C VAL A 265 -2.61 -9.50 24.84
N LEU A 266 -1.53 -8.73 24.80
CA LEU A 266 -0.49 -8.82 23.78
C LEU A 266 0.65 -9.71 24.27
N SER A 267 1.16 -10.56 23.37
CA SER A 267 2.31 -11.42 23.61
C SER A 267 3.58 -10.56 23.77
N PRO A 268 4.35 -10.75 24.86
CA PRO A 268 5.54 -9.97 25.11
C PRO A 268 6.68 -10.26 24.11
N TYR A 269 6.57 -11.35 23.35
CA TYR A 269 7.56 -11.74 22.35
C TYR A 269 7.16 -11.31 20.94
N TRP A 270 5.90 -11.49 20.55
CA TRP A 270 5.45 -11.29 19.16
C TRP A 270 4.87 -9.89 18.91
N ASP A 271 4.19 -9.33 19.90
CA ASP A 271 3.39 -8.11 19.75
C ASP A 271 4.06 -6.78 20.19
N PRO A 272 5.36 -6.67 20.54
CA PRO A 272 5.98 -5.35 20.74
C PRO A 272 5.77 -4.38 19.56
N VAL A 273 5.73 -4.90 18.33
CA VAL A 273 5.46 -4.10 17.13
C VAL A 273 4.02 -3.57 17.09
N GLN A 274 3.04 -4.35 17.56
CA GLN A 274 1.63 -3.92 17.61
C GLN A 274 1.45 -2.82 18.66
N GLN A 275 2.13 -2.93 19.80
CA GLN A 275 2.16 -1.86 20.81
C GLN A 275 2.74 -0.57 20.26
N HIS A 276 3.82 -0.68 19.47
CA HIS A 276 4.44 0.46 18.82
C HIS A 276 3.55 1.09 17.76
N PHE A 277 2.89 0.27 16.93
CA PHE A 277 1.88 0.74 15.97
C PHE A 277 0.73 1.49 16.66
N ALA A 278 0.21 0.97 17.79
CA ALA A 278 -0.81 1.64 18.56
C ALA A 278 -0.34 2.99 19.13
N ARG A 279 0.94 3.10 19.55
CA ARG A 279 1.55 4.37 19.96
C ARG A 279 1.63 5.39 18.83
N LEU A 280 2.09 4.99 17.64
CA LEU A 280 2.12 5.86 16.45
C LEU A 280 0.72 6.42 16.13
N ILE A 281 -0.31 5.57 16.19
CA ILE A 281 -1.70 6.01 16.01
C ILE A 281 -2.10 7.00 17.10
N PHE A 282 -1.87 6.68 18.36
CA PHE A 282 -2.21 7.55 19.49
C PHE A 282 -1.58 8.93 19.32
N GLU A 283 -0.27 8.99 19.10
CA GLU A 283 0.50 10.22 18.88
C GLU A 283 -0.03 11.01 17.68
N SER A 284 -0.37 10.35 16.58
CA SER A 284 -0.91 11.01 15.38
C SER A 284 -2.31 11.60 15.60
N VAL A 285 -3.10 11.04 16.51
CA VAL A 285 -4.46 11.52 16.79
C VAL A 285 -4.44 12.61 17.87
N THR A 286 -3.57 12.49 18.87
CA THR A 286 -3.48 13.47 19.97
C THR A 286 -2.69 14.73 19.61
N SER A 287 -1.67 14.62 18.75
CA SER A 287 -0.92 15.79 18.26
C SER A 287 -1.79 16.77 17.46
N VAL A 288 -2.88 16.28 16.84
CA VAL A 288 -3.86 17.10 16.11
C VAL A 288 -4.81 17.84 17.06
N SER A 289 -4.94 17.41 18.32
CA SER A 289 -5.89 18.00 19.28
C SER A 289 -5.37 19.23 20.03
N GLU A 290 -4.11 19.62 19.82
CA GLU A 290 -3.49 20.80 20.44
C GLU A 290 -3.43 22.05 19.52
N LEU A 291 -4.10 22.01 18.36
CA LEU A 291 -4.27 23.14 17.42
C LEU A 291 -5.73 23.61 17.36
#